data_AF-A0A0L8VIA3-F1
#
_entry.id   AF-A0A0L8VIA3-F1
#
_cell.length_a   1.000
_cell.length_b   1.000
_cell.length_c   1.000
_cell.angle_alpha   90.00
_cell.angle_beta   90.00
_cell.angle_gamma   90.00
#
_symmetry.space_group_name_H-M   'P 1'
#
loop_
_entity.id
_entity.type
_entity.pdbx_description
1 polymer ?
#
loop_
_entity_poly.entity_id
_entity_poly.type
_entity_poly.pdbx_seq_one_letter_code
_entity_poly.pdbx_strand_id
1 'polypeptide(L)'
;MNTYRCYSTSATAQAYFKSKLRNANRGIVIELSDKVDQRSQEPAYLIIFRENTELNCFQVDLTMKHEFDGQVTKLKQEIGKTRASVSKEGSIDIIIQQSQQRKIGTKTKVYRNVHINDKRLQFNETLSKLILGGLRLRGISNSITDYQKLYKVTFDAAEFTHRDELKRISMGSGEEVSFESLQETVETLLKLFTKS
;
A
#
# COMPACT_ATOMS: atom_id res chain seq x y z
N MET A 1 18.99 0.19 25.10
CA MET A 1 17.53 0.35 24.93
C MET A 1 16.88 -0.15 26.21
N ASN A 2 16.11 0.70 26.89
CA ASN A 2 15.40 0.29 28.09
C ASN A 2 14.08 -0.36 27.68
N THR A 3 14.03 -1.69 27.80
CA THR A 3 12.83 -2.47 27.55
C THR A 3 12.03 -2.58 28.85
N TYR A 4 10.72 -2.35 28.77
CA TYR A 4 9.78 -2.46 29.88
C TYR A 4 8.85 -3.63 29.63
N ARG A 5 8.51 -4.37 30.68
CA ARG A 5 7.55 -5.45 30.61
C ARG A 5 6.13 -4.92 30.75
N CYS A 6 5.24 -5.31 29.85
CA CYS A 6 3.85 -4.86 29.84
C CYS A 6 2.97 -5.80 30.66
N TYR A 7 2.13 -5.20 31.51
CA TYR A 7 1.08 -5.90 32.25
C TYR A 7 -0.26 -5.23 31.98
N SER A 8 -1.32 -6.02 31.97
CA SER A 8 -2.68 -5.50 31.86
C SER A 8 -3.63 -6.37 32.66
N THR A 9 -4.52 -5.75 33.42
CA THR A 9 -5.64 -6.39 34.12
C THR A 9 -6.86 -6.60 33.22
N SER A 10 -6.84 -6.04 32.00
CA SER A 10 -7.96 -6.14 31.06
C SER A 10 -7.87 -7.41 30.22
N ALA A 11 -8.90 -8.27 30.34
CA ALA A 11 -9.02 -9.48 29.53
C ALA A 11 -9.09 -9.18 28.02
N THR A 12 -9.70 -8.06 27.64
CA THR A 12 -9.80 -7.64 26.23
C THR A 12 -8.45 -7.22 25.68
N ALA A 13 -7.65 -6.49 26.46
CA ALA A 13 -6.29 -6.10 26.07
C ALA A 13 -5.39 -7.34 25.90
N GLN A 14 -5.47 -8.29 26.84
CA GLN A 14 -4.73 -9.55 26.75
C GLN A 14 -5.12 -10.35 25.48
N ALA A 15 -6.42 -10.48 25.20
CA ALA A 15 -6.91 -11.17 24.00
C ALA A 15 -6.46 -10.48 22.70
N TYR A 16 -6.51 -9.15 22.68
CA TYR A 16 -6.06 -8.33 21.55
C TYR A 16 -4.58 -8.60 21.22
N PHE A 17 -3.68 -8.44 22.21
CA PHE A 17 -2.25 -8.63 21.98
C PHE A 17 -1.90 -10.09 21.67
N LYS A 18 -2.57 -11.06 22.30
CA LYS A 18 -2.41 -12.49 21.97
C LYS A 18 -2.81 -12.80 20.52
N SER A 19 -3.81 -12.10 19.99
CA SER A 19 -4.25 -12.25 18.60
C SER A 19 -3.31 -11.55 17.61
N LYS A 20 -2.87 -10.32 17.92
CA LYS A 20 -2.11 -9.48 16.98
C LYS A 20 -0.61 -9.78 16.97
N LEU A 21 -0.02 -10.19 18.10
CA LEU A 21 1.40 -10.52 18.28
C LEU A 21 1.64 -12.04 18.31
N ARG A 22 1.11 -12.75 17.30
CA ARG A 22 1.38 -14.19 17.10
C ARG A 22 2.76 -14.46 16.49
N ASN A 23 3.24 -13.54 15.65
CA ASN A 23 4.54 -13.62 15.00
C ASN A 23 5.58 -12.93 15.89
N ALA A 24 6.69 -13.61 16.19
CA ALA A 24 7.78 -13.08 17.00
C ALA A 24 8.44 -11.82 16.39
N ASN A 25 8.40 -11.68 15.06
CA ASN A 25 8.99 -10.55 14.35
C ASN A 25 8.02 -9.37 14.15
N ARG A 26 6.87 -9.38 14.83
CA ARG A 26 5.88 -8.30 14.73
C ARG A 26 5.94 -7.42 15.98
N GLY A 27 6.04 -6.11 15.76
CA GLY A 27 5.77 -5.08 16.77
C GLY A 27 4.55 -4.25 16.39
N ILE A 28 3.83 -3.76 17.39
CA ILE A 28 2.76 -2.78 17.25
C ILE A 28 3.34 -1.43 17.63
N VAL A 29 3.28 -0.48 16.69
CA VAL A 29 3.73 0.89 16.92
C VAL A 29 2.55 1.71 17.45
N ILE A 30 2.76 2.41 18.56
CA ILE A 30 1.82 3.32 19.17
C ILE A 30 2.43 4.72 19.12
N GLU A 31 1.70 5.64 18.53
CA GLU A 31 2.01 7.06 18.55
C GLU A 31 1.44 7.69 19.82
N LEU A 32 2.29 8.37 20.60
CA LEU A 32 1.89 9.07 21.82
C LEU A 32 1.75 10.56 21.51
N SER A 33 0.54 10.98 21.16
CA SER A 33 0.24 12.38 20.79
C SER A 33 0.52 13.38 21.93
N ASP A 34 0.44 12.93 23.19
CA ASP A 34 0.66 13.78 24.37
C ASP A 34 2.14 13.98 24.74
N LYS A 35 3.04 13.21 24.11
CA LYS A 35 4.49 13.30 24.35
C LYS A 35 5.18 13.67 23.06
N VAL A 36 5.53 14.95 22.95
CA VAL A 36 6.34 15.46 21.84
C VAL A 36 7.81 15.46 22.26
N ASP A 37 8.68 14.90 21.44
CA ASP A 37 10.11 15.02 21.65
C ASP A 37 10.52 16.49 21.41
N GLN A 38 11.08 17.12 22.45
CA GLN A 38 11.47 18.53 22.43
C GLN A 38 12.51 18.84 21.35
N ARG A 39 13.26 17.84 20.88
CA ARG A 39 14.31 18.03 19.85
C ARG A 39 13.78 17.99 18.42
N SER A 40 12.75 17.19 18.17
CA SER A 40 12.26 16.93 16.81
C SER A 40 10.86 17.45 16.53
N GLN A 41 10.12 17.89 17.57
CA GLN A 41 8.69 18.24 17.47
C GLN A 41 7.83 17.08 16.93
N GLU A 42 8.37 15.85 16.89
CA GLU A 42 7.67 14.65 16.47
C GLU A 42 7.05 13.94 17.69
N PRO A 43 5.93 13.21 17.50
CA PRO A 43 5.33 12.43 18.57
C PRO A 43 6.26 11.29 19.00
N ALA A 44 6.24 10.95 20.28
CA ALA A 44 7.00 9.82 20.80
C ALA A 44 6.35 8.51 20.35
N TYR A 45 7.17 7.55 19.92
CA TYR A 45 6.69 6.23 19.49
C TYR A 45 7.04 5.16 20.52
N LEU A 46 6.07 4.32 20.84
CA LEU A 46 6.24 3.12 21.66
C LEU A 46 6.01 1.88 20.80
N ILE A 47 6.93 0.93 20.85
CA ILE A 47 6.74 -0.36 20.19
C ILE A 47 6.39 -1.40 21.24
N ILE A 48 5.22 -2.03 21.11
CA ILE A 48 4.84 -3.20 21.89
C ILE A 48 5.09 -4.45 21.04
N PHE A 49 5.86 -5.38 21.57
CA PHE A 49 6.24 -6.61 20.89
C PHE A 49 6.15 -7.78 21.87
N ARG A 50 6.19 -9.00 21.31
CA ARG A 50 6.20 -10.21 22.10
C ARG A 50 7.55 -10.88 21.98
N GLU A 51 8.18 -11.12 23.11
CA GLU A 51 9.41 -11.90 23.20
C GLU A 51 9.12 -13.14 24.03
N ASN A 52 9.40 -14.32 23.47
CA ASN A 52 9.00 -15.61 24.02
C ASN A 52 7.47 -15.67 24.28
N THR A 53 7.05 -15.46 25.52
CA THR A 53 5.65 -15.47 25.96
C THR A 53 5.21 -14.16 26.59
N GLU A 54 6.10 -13.18 26.66
CA GLU A 54 5.92 -11.97 27.43
C GLU A 54 5.75 -10.77 26.51
N LEU A 55 4.87 -9.86 26.90
CA LEU A 55 4.70 -8.59 26.21
C LEU A 55 5.70 -7.60 26.77
N ASN A 56 6.47 -7.03 25.87
CA ASN A 56 7.50 -6.05 26.16
C ASN A 56 7.23 -4.79 25.34
N CYS A 57 7.70 -3.66 25.83
CA CYS A 57 7.69 -2.41 25.09
C CYS A 57 8.99 -1.64 25.28
N PHE A 58 9.35 -0.85 24.27
CA PHE A 58 10.40 0.15 24.38
C PHE A 58 10.00 1.40 23.63
N GLN A 59 10.51 2.53 24.09
CA GLN A 59 10.37 3.81 23.40
C GLN A 59 11.41 3.90 22.30
N VAL A 60 10.98 4.30 21.09
CA VAL A 60 11.87 4.48 19.96
C VAL A 60 12.67 5.77 20.15
N ASP A 61 13.99 5.65 20.07
CA ASP A 61 14.89 6.79 20.01
C ASP A 61 15.14 7.17 18.55
N LEU A 62 14.69 8.37 18.17
CA LEU A 62 14.86 8.91 16.82
C LEU A 62 16.11 9.79 16.67
N THR A 63 16.93 9.93 17.71
CA THR A 63 18.10 10.81 17.70
C THR A 63 19.03 10.50 16.53
N MET A 64 19.33 9.22 16.29
CA MET A 64 20.19 8.81 15.16
C MET A 64 19.57 9.14 13.80
N LYS A 65 18.26 8.97 13.64
CA LYS A 65 17.57 9.34 12.40
C LYS A 65 17.75 10.84 12.13
N HIS A 66 17.52 11.69 13.13
CA HIS A 66 17.67 13.13 12.98
C HIS A 66 19.12 13.56 12.69
N GLU A 67 20.10 12.88 13.30
CA GLU A 67 21.50 13.13 13.01
C GLU A 67 21.84 12.84 11.54
N PHE A 68 21.41 11.67 11.03
CA PHE A 68 21.61 11.31 9.63
C PHE A 68 20.85 12.23 8.67
N ASP A 69 19.60 12.57 8.98
CA ASP A 69 18.80 13.52 8.19
C ASP A 69 19.51 14.88 8.12
N GLY A 70 20.10 15.33 9.22
CA GLY A 70 20.92 16.53 9.30
C GLY A 70 22.17 16.46 8.44
N GLN A 71 22.92 15.35 8.49
CA GLN A 71 24.11 15.13 7.66
C GLN A 71 23.76 15.09 6.17
N VAL A 72 22.69 14.39 5.78
CA VAL A 72 22.20 14.33 4.40
C VAL A 72 21.79 15.70 3.90
N THR A 73 21.15 16.51 4.74
CA THR A 73 20.75 17.88 4.40
C THR A 73 21.96 18.78 4.20
N LYS A 74 22.97 18.68 5.07
CA LYS A 74 24.26 19.40 4.92
C LYS A 74 24.97 19.01 3.63
N LEU A 75 25.10 17.72 3.34
CA LEU A 75 25.71 17.21 2.10
C LEU A 75 24.98 17.70 0.85
N LYS A 76 23.64 17.72 0.86
CA LYS A 76 22.85 18.28 -0.25
C LYS A 76 23.11 19.77 -0.46
N GLN A 77 23.24 20.54 0.63
CA GLN A 77 23.57 21.96 0.55
C GLN A 77 25.00 22.21 0.08
N GLU A 78 25.97 21.40 0.53
CA GLU A 78 27.37 21.48 0.09
C GLU A 78 27.49 21.14 -1.40
N ILE A 79 26.88 20.05 -1.86
CA ILE A 79 26.81 19.72 -3.29
C ILE A 79 26.16 20.85 -4.10
N GLY A 80 25.15 21.52 -3.55
CA GLY A 80 24.53 22.69 -4.15
C GLY A 80 25.44 23.92 -4.22
N LYS A 81 26.29 24.14 -3.21
CA LYS A 81 27.24 25.27 -3.13
C LYS A 81 28.50 25.06 -3.96
N THR A 82 29.05 23.84 -4.01
CA THR A 82 30.25 23.50 -4.81
C THR A 82 29.98 23.58 -6.32
N ARG A 83 28.71 23.48 -6.74
CA ARG A 83 28.29 23.70 -8.13
C ARG A 83 28.39 25.15 -8.61
N ALA A 84 28.50 26.13 -7.72
CA ALA A 84 28.66 27.53 -8.10
C ALA A 84 30.12 27.92 -8.35
N SER A 85 31.11 27.11 -7.94
CA SER A 85 32.53 27.49 -8.01
C SER A 85 33.44 26.59 -8.86
N VAL A 86 32.97 25.45 -9.40
CA VAL A 86 33.83 24.55 -10.19
C VAL A 86 33.34 24.45 -11.63
N SER A 87 33.85 25.37 -12.44
CA SER A 87 33.90 25.20 -13.88
C SER A 87 34.89 24.07 -14.23
N LYS A 88 34.45 23.12 -15.07
CA LYS A 88 35.21 22.14 -15.87
C LYS A 88 35.49 20.70 -15.38
N GLU A 89 35.20 20.27 -14.15
CA GLU A 89 35.37 18.83 -13.76
C GLU A 89 34.09 17.96 -13.89
N GLY A 90 33.01 18.49 -14.46
CA GLY A 90 31.65 17.94 -14.33
C GLY A 90 31.31 16.65 -15.10
N SER A 91 32.21 15.98 -15.81
CA SER A 91 31.78 14.86 -16.67
C SER A 91 31.55 13.54 -15.93
N ILE A 92 32.40 13.16 -14.97
CA ILE A 92 32.33 11.81 -14.36
C ILE A 92 31.23 11.73 -13.29
N ASP A 93 31.12 12.74 -12.43
CA ASP A 93 30.07 12.76 -11.40
C ASP A 93 28.66 12.89 -12.00
N ILE A 94 28.49 13.63 -13.09
CA ILE A 94 27.20 13.68 -13.80
C ILE A 94 26.85 12.31 -14.38
N ILE A 95 27.83 11.56 -14.90
CA ILE A 95 27.61 10.19 -15.41
C ILE A 95 27.22 9.24 -14.28
N ILE A 96 27.88 9.31 -13.12
CA ILE A 96 27.56 8.47 -11.95
C ILE A 96 26.18 8.85 -11.37
N GLN A 97 25.85 10.14 -11.27
CA GLN A 97 24.54 10.61 -10.83
C GLN A 97 23.44 10.21 -11.80
N GLN A 98 23.66 10.32 -13.12
CA GLN A 98 22.74 9.82 -14.14
C GLN A 98 22.58 8.30 -14.09
N SER A 99 23.66 7.55 -13.84
CA SER A 99 23.62 6.09 -13.68
C SER A 99 22.82 5.67 -12.45
N GLN A 100 23.03 6.33 -11.30
CA GLN A 100 22.26 6.09 -10.08
C GLN A 100 20.80 6.53 -10.22
N GLN A 101 20.53 7.70 -10.82
CA GLN A 101 19.16 8.15 -11.13
C GLN A 101 18.44 7.22 -12.10
N ARG A 102 19.15 6.66 -13.10
CA ARG A 102 18.59 5.62 -13.98
C ARG A 102 18.24 4.36 -13.19
N LYS A 103 19.13 3.88 -12.30
CA LYS A 103 18.89 2.71 -11.45
C LYS A 103 17.73 2.91 -10.46
N ILE A 104 17.64 4.07 -9.81
CA ILE A 104 16.55 4.44 -8.90
C ILE A 104 15.24 4.59 -9.68
N GLY A 105 15.27 5.27 -10.83
CA GLY A 105 14.11 5.40 -11.72
C GLY A 105 13.59 4.06 -12.24
N THR A 106 14.47 3.10 -12.57
CA THR A 106 14.05 1.75 -12.94
C THR A 106 13.44 0.97 -11.79
N LYS A 107 13.99 1.06 -10.56
CA LYS A 107 13.39 0.41 -9.39
C LYS A 107 12.00 0.98 -9.11
N THR A 108 11.85 2.30 -9.07
CA THR A 108 10.56 2.96 -8.82
C THR A 108 9.53 2.68 -9.92
N LYS A 109 9.94 2.58 -11.19
CA LYS A 109 9.06 2.17 -12.30
C LYS A 109 8.62 0.71 -12.19
N VAL A 110 9.51 -0.20 -11.81
CA VAL A 110 9.15 -1.62 -11.60
C VAL A 110 8.15 -1.75 -10.46
N TYR A 111 8.40 -1.14 -9.29
CA TYR A 111 7.45 -1.15 -8.17
C TYR A 111 6.10 -0.52 -8.54
N ARG A 112 6.10 0.58 -9.29
CA ARG A 112 4.86 1.23 -9.75
C ARG A 112 4.10 0.34 -10.74
N ASN A 113 4.78 -0.31 -11.67
CA ASN A 113 4.16 -1.23 -12.62
C ASN A 113 3.60 -2.48 -11.93
N VAL A 114 4.29 -3.00 -10.91
CA VAL A 114 3.79 -4.10 -10.08
C VAL A 114 2.52 -3.68 -9.35
N HIS A 115 2.51 -2.49 -8.74
CA HIS A 115 1.33 -1.96 -8.04
C HIS A 115 0.13 -1.72 -8.97
N ILE A 116 0.38 -1.20 -10.17
CA ILE A 116 -0.66 -0.98 -11.20
C ILE A 116 -1.25 -2.33 -11.64
N ASN A 117 -0.40 -3.33 -11.89
CA ASN A 117 -0.84 -4.67 -12.28
C ASN A 117 -1.62 -5.36 -11.17
N ASP A 118 -1.21 -5.21 -9.91
CA ASP A 118 -1.89 -5.80 -8.75
C ASP A 118 -3.30 -5.22 -8.58
N LYS A 119 -3.46 -3.90 -8.68
CA LYS A 119 -4.78 -3.25 -8.65
C LYS A 119 -5.69 -3.69 -9.80
N ARG A 120 -5.14 -3.83 -11.01
CA ARG A 120 -5.91 -4.28 -12.18
C ARG A 120 -6.31 -5.75 -12.04
N LEU A 121 -5.42 -6.59 -11.49
CA LEU A 121 -5.72 -7.98 -11.17
C LEU A 121 -6.84 -8.07 -10.13
N GLN A 122 -6.77 -7.26 -9.07
CA GLN A 122 -7.80 -7.19 -8.03
C GLN A 122 -9.16 -6.77 -8.60
N PHE A 123 -9.19 -5.78 -9.50
CA PHE A 123 -10.42 -5.40 -10.22
C PHE A 123 -10.98 -6.60 -11.01
N ASN A 124 -10.16 -7.26 -11.82
CA ASN A 124 -10.58 -8.40 -12.65
C ASN A 124 -11.10 -9.58 -11.81
N GLU A 125 -10.43 -9.89 -10.70
CA GLU A 125 -10.86 -10.95 -9.78
C GLU A 125 -12.19 -10.62 -9.12
N THR A 126 -12.36 -9.37 -8.68
CA THR A 126 -13.58 -8.91 -8.00
C THR A 126 -14.75 -8.92 -8.96
N LEU A 127 -14.56 -8.39 -10.17
CA LEU A 127 -15.55 -8.41 -11.24
C LEU A 127 -15.95 -9.85 -11.59
N SER A 128 -14.97 -10.74 -11.77
CA SER A 128 -15.26 -12.16 -12.05
C SER A 128 -16.09 -12.79 -10.94
N LYS A 129 -15.73 -12.58 -9.66
CA LYS A 129 -16.47 -13.12 -8.51
C LYS A 129 -17.90 -12.58 -8.43
N LEU A 130 -18.09 -11.28 -8.71
CA LEU A 130 -19.41 -10.64 -8.74
C LEU A 130 -20.29 -11.21 -9.86
N ILE A 131 -19.75 -11.38 -11.07
CA ILE A 131 -20.51 -11.95 -12.19
C ILE A 131 -20.85 -13.41 -11.90
N LEU A 132 -19.88 -14.23 -11.48
CA LEU A 132 -20.11 -15.65 -11.14
C LEU A 132 -21.15 -15.79 -10.02
N GLY A 133 -21.04 -14.95 -8.99
CA GLY A 133 -22.00 -14.89 -7.88
C GLY A 133 -23.39 -14.49 -8.36
N GLY A 134 -23.49 -13.44 -9.17
CA GLY A 134 -24.75 -12.94 -9.72
C GLY A 134 -25.46 -13.92 -10.65
N LEU A 135 -24.70 -14.66 -11.47
CA LEU A 135 -25.22 -15.74 -12.33
C LEU A 135 -25.69 -16.94 -11.48
N ARG A 136 -24.93 -17.32 -10.45
CA ARG A 136 -25.30 -18.40 -9.53
C ARG A 136 -26.56 -18.07 -8.72
N LEU A 137 -26.70 -16.84 -8.24
CA LEU A 137 -27.90 -16.37 -7.52
C LEU A 137 -29.16 -16.41 -8.39
N ARG A 138 -29.00 -16.25 -9.71
CA ARG A 138 -30.08 -16.35 -10.71
C ARG A 138 -30.32 -17.79 -11.20
N GLY A 139 -29.61 -18.78 -10.66
CA GLY A 139 -29.74 -20.18 -11.06
C GLY A 139 -29.19 -20.51 -12.46
N ILE A 140 -28.38 -19.63 -13.05
CA ILE A 140 -27.84 -19.82 -14.39
C ILE A 140 -26.61 -20.74 -14.29
N SER A 141 -26.77 -21.99 -14.73
CA SER A 141 -25.70 -22.99 -14.74
C SER A 141 -24.62 -22.67 -15.78
N ASN A 142 -23.37 -23.04 -15.45
CA ASN A 142 -22.23 -22.95 -16.37
C ASN A 142 -22.30 -23.93 -17.56
N SER A 143 -23.24 -24.87 -17.53
CA SER A 143 -23.49 -25.88 -18.57
C SER A 143 -24.39 -25.39 -19.71
N ILE A 144 -24.96 -24.18 -19.59
CA ILE A 144 -25.88 -23.63 -20.59
C ILE A 144 -25.07 -22.96 -21.70
N THR A 145 -25.47 -23.18 -22.96
CA THR A 145 -24.72 -22.75 -24.16
C THR A 145 -24.41 -21.25 -24.20
N ASP A 146 -25.29 -20.41 -23.64
CA ASP A 146 -25.11 -18.96 -23.63
C ASP A 146 -24.47 -18.41 -22.36
N TYR A 147 -24.12 -19.26 -21.38
CA TYR A 147 -23.46 -18.85 -20.14
C TYR A 147 -22.16 -18.10 -20.42
N GLN A 148 -21.32 -18.64 -21.31
CA GLN A 148 -20.03 -18.03 -21.66
C GLN A 148 -20.21 -16.68 -22.37
N LYS A 149 -21.22 -16.55 -23.23
CA LYS A 149 -21.53 -15.29 -23.91
C LYS A 149 -22.05 -14.24 -22.93
N LEU A 150 -22.95 -14.63 -22.03
CA LEU A 150 -23.51 -13.77 -21.00
C LEU A 150 -22.44 -13.29 -20.02
N TYR A 151 -21.57 -14.20 -19.57
CA TYR A 151 -20.42 -13.86 -18.75
C TYR A 151 -19.52 -12.84 -19.46
N LYS A 152 -19.13 -13.14 -20.70
CA LYS A 152 -18.25 -12.29 -21.50
C LYS A 152 -18.84 -10.89 -21.72
N VAL A 153 -20.09 -10.78 -22.16
CA VAL A 153 -20.71 -9.49 -22.44
C VAL A 153 -20.88 -8.66 -21.16
N THR A 154 -21.20 -9.30 -20.04
CA THR A 154 -21.30 -8.62 -18.73
C THR A 154 -19.93 -8.13 -18.27
N PHE A 155 -18.88 -8.93 -18.47
CA PHE A 155 -17.51 -8.57 -18.14
C PHE A 155 -17.03 -7.38 -18.98
N ASP A 156 -17.16 -7.47 -20.31
CA ASP A 156 -16.73 -6.43 -21.25
C ASP A 156 -17.50 -5.10 -21.00
N ALA A 157 -18.81 -5.18 -20.71
CA ALA A 157 -19.62 -4.01 -20.40
C ALA A 157 -19.25 -3.36 -19.05
N ALA A 158 -18.96 -4.16 -18.03
CA ALA A 158 -18.52 -3.64 -16.73
C ALA A 158 -17.11 -2.98 -16.82
N GLU A 159 -16.18 -3.58 -17.57
CA GLU A 159 -14.89 -2.94 -17.89
C GLU A 159 -15.08 -1.61 -18.61
N PHE A 160 -16.04 -1.54 -19.53
CA PHE A 160 -16.33 -0.31 -20.28
C PHE A 160 -16.92 0.79 -19.40
N THR A 161 -17.79 0.45 -18.44
CA THR A 161 -18.36 1.40 -17.48
C THR A 161 -17.26 2.04 -16.62
N HIS A 162 -16.29 1.26 -16.15
CA HIS A 162 -15.17 1.73 -15.32
C HIS A 162 -13.91 2.11 -16.10
N ARG A 163 -13.99 2.27 -17.42
CA ARG A 163 -12.82 2.50 -18.30
C ARG A 163 -11.96 3.70 -17.90
N ASP A 164 -12.59 4.78 -17.43
CA ASP A 164 -11.89 6.01 -17.08
C ASP A 164 -11.12 5.84 -15.75
N GLU A 165 -11.70 5.12 -14.80
CA GLU A 165 -11.03 4.73 -13.53
C GLU A 165 -9.89 3.75 -13.79
N LEU A 166 -10.09 2.74 -14.63
CA LEU A 166 -9.05 1.79 -15.03
C LEU A 166 -7.88 2.48 -15.76
N LYS A 167 -8.18 3.50 -16.57
CA LYS A 167 -7.17 4.33 -17.24
C LYS A 167 -6.38 5.15 -16.22
N ARG A 168 -7.04 5.72 -15.20
CA ARG A 168 -6.37 6.48 -14.11
C ARG A 168 -5.53 5.58 -13.21
N ILE A 169 -6.00 4.37 -12.90
CA ILE A 169 -5.21 3.31 -12.24
C ILE A 169 -3.94 3.01 -13.05
N SER A 170 -4.09 2.84 -14.37
CA SER A 170 -2.96 2.56 -15.28
C SER A 170 -1.97 3.72 -15.40
N MET A 171 -2.43 4.96 -15.16
CA MET A 171 -1.59 6.15 -15.08
C MET A 171 -0.92 6.33 -13.70
N GLY A 172 -1.23 5.47 -12.73
CA GLY A 172 -0.65 5.50 -11.39
C GLY A 172 -1.26 6.58 -10.48
N SER A 173 -2.51 7.00 -10.72
CA SER A 173 -3.21 7.98 -9.87
C SER A 173 -3.49 7.48 -8.45
N GLY A 174 -3.38 6.16 -8.21
CA GLY A 174 -3.64 5.54 -6.92
C GLY A 174 -5.13 5.35 -6.60
N GLU A 175 -6.04 5.78 -7.48
CA GLU A 175 -7.48 5.50 -7.36
C GLU A 175 -7.76 4.00 -7.42
N GLU A 176 -8.91 3.59 -6.88
CA GLU A 176 -9.43 2.22 -6.94
C GLU A 176 -10.92 2.30 -7.25
N VAL A 177 -11.39 1.35 -8.06
CA VAL A 177 -12.83 1.17 -8.27
C VAL A 177 -13.41 0.63 -6.98
N SER A 178 -14.40 1.33 -6.42
CA SER A 178 -15.04 0.88 -5.18
C SER A 178 -15.84 -0.41 -5.43
N PHE A 179 -15.82 -1.32 -4.47
CA PHE A 179 -16.55 -2.58 -4.54
C PHE A 179 -18.06 -2.34 -4.77
N GLU A 180 -18.66 -1.40 -4.05
CA GLU A 180 -20.08 -1.08 -4.16
C GLU A 180 -20.46 -0.61 -5.56
N SER A 181 -19.66 0.27 -6.17
CA SER A 181 -19.92 0.76 -7.53
C SER A 181 -19.82 -0.36 -8.57
N LEU A 182 -18.85 -1.26 -8.40
CA LEU A 182 -18.69 -2.42 -9.26
C LEU A 182 -19.86 -3.41 -9.08
N GLN A 183 -20.32 -3.63 -7.85
CA GLN A 183 -21.47 -4.47 -7.54
C GLN A 183 -22.76 -3.94 -8.16
N GLU A 184 -23.04 -2.63 -8.03
CA GLU A 184 -24.18 -1.98 -8.65
C GLU A 184 -24.15 -2.09 -10.18
N THR A 185 -22.97 -1.94 -10.78
CA THR A 185 -22.78 -2.09 -12.23
C THR A 185 -23.08 -3.51 -12.68
N VAL A 186 -22.53 -4.52 -12.00
CA VAL A 186 -22.79 -5.94 -12.32
C VAL A 186 -24.26 -6.29 -12.14
N GLU A 187 -24.90 -5.83 -11.07
CA GLU A 187 -26.33 -6.08 -10.84
C GLU A 187 -27.19 -5.42 -11.92
N THR A 188 -26.86 -4.19 -12.34
CA THR A 188 -27.57 -3.49 -13.42
C THR A 188 -27.45 -4.24 -14.74
N LEU A 189 -26.24 -4.67 -15.10
CA LEU A 189 -25.97 -5.41 -16.34
C LEU A 189 -26.64 -6.78 -16.34
N LEU A 190 -26.51 -7.55 -15.25
CA LEU A 190 -27.17 -8.84 -15.14
C LEU A 190 -28.69 -8.67 -15.14
N LYS A 191 -29.25 -7.69 -14.44
CA LYS A 191 -30.70 -7.41 -14.48
C LYS A 191 -31.18 -7.04 -15.88
N LEU A 192 -30.35 -6.42 -16.71
CA LEU A 192 -30.68 -6.11 -18.11
C LEU A 192 -30.57 -7.35 -19.00
N PHE A 193 -29.46 -8.08 -18.94
CA PHE A 193 -29.17 -9.20 -19.83
C PHE A 193 -29.88 -10.51 -19.46
N THR A 194 -30.33 -10.64 -18.20
CA THR A 194 -31.09 -11.80 -17.73
C THR A 194 -32.55 -11.46 -17.48
N LYS A 195 -33.05 -10.33 -18.00
CA LYS A 195 -34.46 -9.98 -17.90
C LYS A 195 -35.26 -10.81 -18.89
N SER A 196 -36.10 -11.68 -18.35
CA SER A 196 -37.32 -12.16 -18.99
C SER A 196 -38.50 -11.32 -18.50
#